data_AF-A0A9X9Q200-F1
#
_entry.id   AF-A0A9X9Q200-F1
#
_cell.length_a   1.000
_cell.length_b   1.000
_cell.length_c   1.000
_cell.angle_alpha   90.00
_cell.angle_beta   90.00
_cell.angle_gamma   90.00
#
_symmetry.space_group_name_H-M   'P 1'
#
loop_
_entity.id
_entity.type
_entity.pdbx_description
1 polymer ?
#
loop_
_entity_poly.entity_id
_entity_poly.type
_entity_poly.pdbx_seq_one_letter_code
_entity_poly.pdbx_strand_id
1 'polypeptide(L)'
;MCTFALIAHWLACIWYAIGNVERPYLEPKIGWLDSLGAQLGKRYNGSDPASGPSVQDKYVTALYFTFSSLTSVGFGNVSPNTNSEKVFSICVMLIGSLMYASIFGNVSAIIQRLYSGTARYHTQMLRVKEFIRFHQIPNPLRQRLEEYFQHAWSYTNGIDMNAVLKGFPECLQADICLHLHRALLQHCPAFRGASKGCLRALAVKFKTTHAPPGDTLVHLGDVLSTLYF
;
A
#
# COMPACT_ATOMS: atom_id res chain seq x y z
N MET A 1 2.98 3.11 14.18
CA MET A 1 2.30 4.15 14.98
C MET A 1 2.72 4.09 16.44
N CYS A 2 2.64 2.95 17.13
CA CYS A 2 3.11 2.85 18.52
C CYS A 2 4.61 3.17 18.69
N THR A 3 5.46 2.74 17.76
CA THR A 3 6.88 3.07 17.72
C THR A 3 7.15 4.58 17.61
N PHE A 4 6.34 5.29 16.83
CA PHE A 4 6.42 6.74 16.66
C PHE A 4 6.11 7.46 17.99
N ALA A 5 5.01 7.07 18.64
CA ALA A 5 4.63 7.64 19.93
C ALA A 5 5.65 7.36 21.04
N LEU A 6 6.25 6.16 21.04
CA LEU A 6 7.29 5.79 22.01
C LEU A 6 8.55 6.65 21.86
N ILE A 7 9.02 6.83 20.61
CA ILE A 7 10.20 7.68 20.32
C ILE A 7 9.89 9.14 20.67
N ALA A 8 8.70 9.64 20.35
CA ALA A 8 8.27 10.99 20.74
C ALA A 8 8.26 11.16 22.27
N HIS A 9 7.81 10.17 23.03
CA HIS A 9 7.88 10.20 24.49
C HIS A 9 9.33 10.24 25.01
N TRP A 10 10.23 9.39 24.48
CA TRP A 10 11.63 9.39 24.90
C TRP A 10 12.33 10.72 24.60
N LEU A 11 12.14 11.26 23.40
CA LEU A 11 12.72 12.55 23.02
C LEU A 11 12.14 13.70 23.85
N ALA A 12 10.86 13.66 24.22
CA ALA A 12 10.26 14.65 25.12
C ALA A 12 10.85 14.59 26.54
N CYS A 13 11.10 13.39 27.06
CA CYS A 13 11.77 13.21 28.35
C CYS A 13 13.22 13.74 28.31
N ILE A 14 13.95 13.53 27.22
CA ILE A 14 15.29 14.06 27.03
C ILE A 14 15.26 15.60 26.91
N TRP A 15 14.30 16.16 26.17
CA TRP A 15 14.09 17.60 26.07
C TRP A 15 13.83 18.25 27.44
N TYR A 16 13.02 17.59 28.27
CA TYR A 16 12.81 18.00 29.65
C TYR A 16 14.08 17.90 30.50
N ALA A 17 14.83 16.81 30.39
CA ALA A 17 16.08 16.63 31.11
C ALA A 17 17.10 17.74 30.76
N ILE A 18 17.25 18.09 29.47
CA ILE A 18 18.14 19.17 29.03
C ILE A 18 17.74 20.49 29.67
N GLY A 19 16.46 20.88 29.56
CA GLY A 19 15.98 22.13 30.15
C GLY A 19 16.16 22.17 31.67
N ASN A 20 15.93 21.05 32.36
CA ASN A 20 16.07 20.99 33.82
C ASN A 20 17.53 21.01 34.29
N VAL A 21 18.44 20.40 33.53
CA VAL A 21 19.89 20.39 33.82
C VAL A 21 20.54 21.72 33.51
N GLU A 22 20.17 22.40 32.42
CA GLU A 22 20.77 23.69 32.07
C GLU A 22 20.26 24.84 32.96
N ARG A 23 19.02 24.75 33.43
CA ARG A 23 18.35 25.85 34.17
C ARG A 23 19.13 26.38 35.38
N PRO A 24 19.77 25.57 36.26
CA PRO A 24 20.58 26.09 37.36
C PRO A 24 21.79 26.92 36.90
N TYR A 25 22.47 26.50 35.82
CA TYR A 25 23.75 27.07 35.38
C TYR A 25 23.61 28.25 34.41
N LEU A 26 22.41 28.49 33.88
CA LEU A 26 22.14 29.59 32.94
C LEU A 26 22.03 30.94 33.66
N GLU A 27 22.88 31.89 33.30
CA GLU A 27 22.70 33.32 33.51
C GLU A 27 22.90 34.03 32.17
N PRO A 28 21.86 34.57 31.50
CA PRO A 28 20.45 34.74 31.88
C PRO A 28 19.57 33.48 31.75
N LYS A 29 18.44 33.45 32.50
CA LYS A 29 17.42 32.37 32.48
C LYS A 29 16.56 32.40 31.20
N ILE A 30 17.15 31.98 30.08
CA ILE A 30 16.53 32.00 28.74
C ILE A 30 16.02 30.63 28.27
N GLY A 31 16.16 29.58 29.08
CA GLY A 31 15.79 28.22 28.68
C GLY A 31 14.29 28.07 28.40
N TRP A 32 13.93 27.03 27.65
CA TRP A 32 12.53 26.79 27.25
C TRP A 32 11.58 26.65 28.46
N LEU A 33 12.05 26.11 29.58
CA LEU A 33 11.29 25.98 30.83
C LEU A 33 10.96 27.34 31.45
N ASP A 34 11.91 28.28 31.42
CA ASP A 34 11.70 29.63 31.98
C ASP A 34 10.78 30.45 31.06
N SER A 35 10.91 30.29 29.74
CA SER A 35 9.97 30.83 28.75
C SER A 35 8.54 30.29 28.96
N LEU A 36 8.39 28.98 29.19
CA LEU A 36 7.10 28.37 29.52
C LEU A 36 6.50 28.96 30.81
N GLY A 37 7.32 29.12 31.86
CA GLY A 37 6.89 29.75 33.11
C GLY A 37 6.43 31.19 32.92
N ALA A 38 7.08 31.95 32.04
CA ALA A 38 6.65 33.30 31.69
C ALA A 38 5.33 33.32 30.91
N GLN A 39 5.15 32.42 29.94
CA GLN A 39 3.93 32.32 29.13
C GLN A 39 2.71 31.89 29.95
N LEU A 40 2.88 30.97 30.90
CA LEU A 40 1.80 30.47 31.76
C LEU A 40 1.53 31.37 32.98
N GLY A 41 2.30 32.46 33.16
CA GLY A 41 2.24 33.29 34.37
C GLY A 41 2.76 32.61 35.65
N LYS A 42 3.30 31.38 35.54
CA LYS A 42 3.87 30.58 36.62
C LYS A 42 5.40 30.68 36.59
N ARG A 43 5.93 31.86 36.90
CA ARG A 43 7.38 32.08 36.92
C ARG A 43 8.03 31.32 38.07
N TYR A 44 9.26 30.88 37.85
CA TYR A 44 10.04 30.29 38.91
C TYR A 44 10.57 31.36 39.87
N ASN A 45 10.52 31.06 41.16
CA ASN A 45 11.05 31.88 42.24
C ASN A 45 12.20 31.14 42.92
N GLY A 46 13.33 31.82 43.18
CA GLY A 46 14.50 31.22 43.80
C GLY A 46 14.27 30.76 45.25
N SER A 47 13.29 31.37 45.92
CA SER A 47 12.98 31.10 47.33
C SER A 47 12.01 29.94 47.55
N ASP A 48 11.30 29.49 46.52
CA ASP A 48 10.30 28.42 46.61
C ASP A 48 10.61 27.29 45.60
N PRO A 49 11.07 26.12 46.06
CA PRO A 49 11.34 24.96 45.21
C PRO A 49 10.10 24.43 44.46
N ALA A 50 8.89 24.72 44.95
CA ALA A 50 7.63 24.32 44.32
C ALA A 50 7.14 25.34 43.27
N SER A 51 7.83 26.47 43.13
CA SER A 51 7.49 27.49 42.14
C SER A 51 7.70 26.99 40.70
N GLY A 52 6.93 27.56 39.78
CA GLY A 52 6.98 27.24 38.35
C GLY A 52 5.78 26.45 37.82
N PRO A 53 5.83 26.02 36.55
CA PRO A 53 4.80 25.19 35.93
C PRO A 53 4.64 23.84 36.63
N SER A 54 3.46 23.23 36.54
CA SER A 54 3.24 21.89 37.08
C SER A 54 3.99 20.82 36.29
N VAL A 55 4.17 19.61 36.85
CA VAL A 55 4.79 18.48 36.12
C VAL A 55 4.00 18.13 34.86
N GLN A 56 2.67 18.21 34.93
CA GLN A 56 1.80 17.98 33.79
C GLN A 56 2.01 19.04 32.70
N ASP A 57 2.10 20.32 33.07
CA ASP A 57 2.37 21.41 32.12
C ASP A 57 3.71 21.16 31.40
N LYS A 58 4.77 20.86 32.15
CA LYS A 58 6.11 20.59 31.59
C LYS A 58 6.10 19.41 30.63
N TYR A 59 5.45 18.30 31.01
CA TYR A 59 5.41 17.09 30.20
C TYR A 59 4.59 17.26 28.92
N VAL A 60 3.39 17.87 29.01
CA VAL A 60 2.53 18.12 27.85
C VAL A 60 3.21 19.07 26.87
N THR A 61 3.85 20.13 27.36
CA THR A 61 4.61 21.06 26.52
C THR A 61 5.82 20.39 25.87
N ALA A 62 6.57 19.55 26.60
CA ALA A 62 7.71 18.82 26.05
C ALA A 62 7.30 17.80 24.96
N LEU A 63 6.20 17.06 25.20
CA LEU A 63 5.61 16.19 24.18
C LEU A 63 5.16 16.99 22.97
N TYR A 64 4.46 18.10 23.18
CA TYR A 64 3.98 18.96 22.10
C TYR A 64 5.13 19.50 21.23
N PHE A 65 6.23 19.97 21.84
CA PHE A 65 7.43 20.38 21.11
C PHE A 65 8.00 19.23 20.27
N THR A 66 8.10 18.04 20.87
CA THR A 66 8.66 16.86 20.20
C THR A 66 7.78 16.39 19.05
N PHE A 67 6.47 16.31 19.25
CA PHE A 67 5.52 15.94 18.19
C PHE A 67 5.50 16.97 17.06
N SER A 68 5.48 18.27 17.37
CA SER A 68 5.50 19.32 16.35
C SER A 68 6.80 19.33 15.53
N SER A 69 7.94 18.98 16.16
CA SER A 69 9.23 18.83 15.47
C SER A 69 9.30 17.55 14.64
N LEU A 70 8.89 16.40 15.19
CA LEU A 70 8.87 15.11 14.48
C LEU A 70 7.92 15.09 13.29
N THR A 71 6.81 15.84 13.36
CA THR A 71 5.84 15.98 12.27
C THR A 71 6.19 17.10 11.29
N SER A 72 7.32 17.79 11.47
CA SER A 72 7.77 18.93 10.67
C SER A 72 6.83 20.13 10.63
N VAL A 73 5.88 20.24 11.59
CA VAL A 73 4.94 21.36 11.65
C VAL A 73 5.58 22.60 12.26
N GLY A 74 6.32 22.44 13.37
CA GLY A 74 7.17 23.48 13.93
C GLY A 74 6.50 24.83 14.21
N PHE A 75 5.40 24.85 14.97
CA PHE A 75 4.62 26.06 15.27
C PHE A 75 5.41 27.22 15.92
N GLY A 76 6.56 26.95 16.54
CA GLY A 76 7.48 27.97 17.07
C GLY A 76 7.09 28.61 18.41
N ASN A 77 5.96 28.21 18.99
CA ASN A 77 5.53 28.62 20.34
C ASN A 77 6.40 28.04 21.47
N VAL A 78 7.00 26.86 21.25
CA VAL A 78 8.07 26.30 22.07
C VAL A 78 9.29 26.20 21.17
N SER A 79 10.37 26.89 21.54
CA SER A 79 11.58 26.97 20.72
C SER A 79 12.84 26.81 21.56
N PRO A 80 13.90 26.23 20.97
CA PRO A 80 15.22 26.15 21.59
C PRO A 80 15.89 27.52 21.64
N ASN A 81 16.25 27.97 22.83
CA ASN A 81 16.92 29.25 23.06
C ASN A 81 18.41 29.05 23.32
N THR A 82 18.80 28.00 24.05
CA THR A 82 20.20 27.69 24.37
C THR A 82 20.90 26.92 23.26
N ASN A 83 22.23 26.90 23.27
CA ASN A 83 23.00 26.15 22.27
C ASN A 83 22.77 24.64 22.38
N SER A 84 22.68 24.07 23.58
CA SER A 84 22.39 22.64 23.76
C SER A 84 20.97 22.29 23.32
N GLU A 85 19.99 23.15 23.64
CA GLU A 85 18.62 23.00 23.17
C GLU A 85 18.55 23.02 21.63
N LYS A 86 19.32 23.91 20.98
CA LYS A 86 19.41 24.00 19.51
C LYS A 86 20.06 22.76 18.90
N VAL A 87 21.17 22.28 19.45
CA VAL A 87 21.84 21.05 18.99
C VAL A 87 20.90 19.86 19.09
N PHE A 88 20.21 19.70 20.22
CA PHE A 88 19.21 18.65 20.39
C PHE A 88 18.07 18.77 19.37
N SER A 89 17.57 19.99 19.15
CA SER A 89 16.50 20.24 18.19
C SER A 89 16.90 19.86 16.76
N ILE A 90 18.13 20.16 16.34
CA ILE A 90 18.68 19.71 15.05
C ILE A 90 18.67 18.19 14.96
N CYS A 91 19.12 17.48 16.01
CA CYS A 91 19.07 16.01 16.04
C CYS A 91 17.64 15.48 15.94
N VAL A 92 16.69 16.06 16.69
CA VAL A 92 15.26 15.66 16.64
C VAL A 92 14.67 15.90 15.26
N MET A 93 14.99 17.02 14.60
CA MET A 93 14.51 17.30 13.25
C MET A 93 15.04 16.30 12.22
N LEU A 94 16.31 15.89 12.32
CA LEU A 94 16.88 14.85 11.45
C LEU A 94 16.25 13.47 11.68
N ILE A 95 16.01 13.09 12.94
CA ILE A 95 15.31 11.85 13.27
C ILE A 95 13.86 11.90 12.79
N GLY A 96 13.20 13.05 12.98
CA GLY A 96 11.83 13.31 12.55
C GLY A 96 11.66 13.17 11.05
N SER A 97 12.56 13.73 10.25
CA SER A 97 12.48 13.64 8.79
C SER A 97 12.59 12.20 8.29
N LEU A 98 13.49 11.39 8.84
CA LEU A 98 13.63 9.97 8.52
C LEU A 98 12.39 9.16 8.93
N MET A 99 11.86 9.41 10.13
CA MET A 99 10.65 8.74 10.61
C MET A 99 9.42 9.11 9.78
N TYR A 100 9.26 10.39 9.44
CA TYR A 100 8.18 10.88 8.59
C TYR A 100 8.24 10.25 7.21
N ALA A 101 9.42 10.21 6.58
CA ALA A 101 9.64 9.54 5.29
C ALA A 101 9.27 8.05 5.34
N SER A 102 9.65 7.35 6.42
CA SER A 102 9.29 5.93 6.59
C SER A 102 7.79 5.71 6.73
N ILE A 103 7.09 6.55 7.51
CA ILE A 103 5.64 6.46 7.67
C ILE A 103 4.95 6.66 6.32
N PHE A 104 5.29 7.73 5.60
CA PHE A 104 4.71 8.00 4.28
C PHE A 104 5.04 6.92 3.26
N GLY A 105 6.26 6.38 3.27
CA GLY A 105 6.65 5.26 2.42
C GLY A 105 5.80 4.02 2.68
N ASN A 106 5.55 3.66 3.94
CA ASN A 106 4.69 2.55 4.30
C ASN A 106 3.23 2.77 3.90
N VAL A 107 2.69 3.98 4.14
CA VAL A 107 1.33 4.32 3.72
C VAL A 107 1.20 4.24 2.19
N SER A 108 2.17 4.78 1.45
CA SER A 108 2.21 4.70 -0.01
C SER A 108 2.23 3.26 -0.50
N ALA A 109 3.07 2.39 0.10
CA ALA A 109 3.13 0.97 -0.23
C ALA A 109 1.81 0.24 0.06
N ILE A 110 1.13 0.56 1.16
CA ILE A 110 -0.20 0.01 1.48
C ILE A 110 -1.22 0.44 0.44
N ILE A 111 -1.25 1.73 0.09
CA ILE A 111 -2.14 2.27 -0.95
C ILE A 111 -1.89 1.56 -2.27
N GLN A 112 -0.63 1.44 -2.71
CA GLN A 112 -0.28 0.74 -3.94
C GLN A 112 -0.75 -0.72 -3.94
N ARG A 113 -0.64 -1.42 -2.81
CA ARG A 113 -1.13 -2.80 -2.66
C ARG A 113 -2.66 -2.87 -2.65
N LEU A 114 -3.34 -1.93 -2.02
CA LEU A 114 -4.81 -1.87 -2.00
C LEU A 114 -5.37 -1.69 -3.41
N TYR A 115 -4.75 -0.81 -4.19
CA TYR A 115 -5.18 -0.51 -5.55
C TYR A 115 -4.55 -1.42 -6.62
N SER A 116 -3.71 -2.40 -6.26
CA SER A 116 -2.99 -3.22 -7.26
C SER A 116 -3.93 -4.06 -8.13
N GLY A 117 -5.06 -4.54 -7.58
CA GLY A 117 -6.06 -5.32 -8.33
C GLY A 117 -6.75 -4.49 -9.41
N THR A 118 -7.27 -3.32 -9.04
CA THR A 118 -7.96 -2.40 -9.96
C THR A 118 -6.98 -1.76 -10.96
N ALA A 119 -5.76 -1.43 -10.51
CA ALA A 119 -4.71 -0.92 -11.38
C ALA A 119 -4.39 -1.90 -12.52
N ARG A 120 -4.32 -3.22 -12.24
CA ARG A 120 -4.05 -4.24 -13.27
C ARG A 120 -5.11 -4.24 -14.37
N TYR A 121 -6.38 -4.16 -13.99
CA TYR A 121 -7.49 -4.08 -14.95
C TYR A 121 -7.35 -2.84 -15.84
N HIS A 122 -7.18 -1.66 -15.23
CA HIS A 122 -7.07 -0.42 -15.97
C HIS A 122 -5.84 -0.38 -16.89
N THR A 123 -4.68 -0.87 -16.43
CA THR A 123 -3.47 -0.93 -17.26
C THR A 123 -3.67 -1.80 -18.50
N GLN A 124 -4.30 -2.98 -18.37
CA GLN A 124 -4.54 -3.86 -19.52
C GLN A 124 -5.63 -3.29 -20.45
N MET A 125 -6.71 -2.72 -19.90
CA MET A 125 -7.74 -2.03 -20.69
C MET A 125 -7.16 -0.83 -21.47
N LEU A 126 -6.23 -0.07 -20.87
CA LEU A 126 -5.54 1.02 -21.55
C LEU A 126 -4.73 0.51 -22.75
N ARG A 127 -4.04 -0.63 -22.64
CA ARG A 127 -3.33 -1.25 -23.77
C ARG A 127 -4.28 -1.64 -24.90
N VAL A 128 -5.45 -2.19 -24.57
CA VAL A 128 -6.49 -2.50 -25.57
C VAL A 128 -6.96 -1.23 -26.27
N LYS A 129 -7.24 -0.15 -25.51
CA LYS A 129 -7.65 1.14 -26.08
C LYS A 129 -6.57 1.78 -26.95
N GLU A 130 -5.31 1.66 -26.56
CA GLU A 130 -4.17 2.15 -27.33
C GLU A 130 -4.01 1.38 -28.65
N PHE A 131 -4.15 0.05 -28.62
CA PHE A 131 -4.17 -0.79 -29.81
C PHE A 131 -5.30 -0.40 -30.78
N ILE A 132 -6.51 -0.21 -30.26
CA ILE A 132 -7.70 0.23 -31.02
C ILE A 132 -7.43 1.58 -31.68
N ARG A 133 -6.84 2.53 -30.95
CA ARG A 133 -6.51 3.87 -31.46
C ARG A 133 -5.39 3.83 -32.50
N PHE A 134 -4.33 3.03 -32.27
CA PHE A 134 -3.19 2.94 -33.17
C PHE A 134 -3.59 2.37 -34.53
N HIS A 135 -4.42 1.32 -34.54
CA HIS A 135 -4.89 0.68 -35.77
C HIS A 135 -6.17 1.31 -36.35
N GLN A 136 -6.68 2.39 -35.78
CA GLN A 136 -7.91 3.07 -36.24
C GLN A 136 -9.10 2.11 -36.41
N ILE A 137 -9.31 1.26 -35.40
CA ILE A 137 -10.37 0.24 -35.45
C ILE A 137 -11.75 0.92 -35.42
N PRO A 138 -12.68 0.55 -36.33
CA PRO A 138 -14.00 1.17 -36.40
C PRO A 138 -14.83 0.90 -35.13
N ASN A 139 -15.69 1.86 -34.77
CA ASN A 139 -16.51 1.85 -33.56
C ASN A 139 -17.24 0.52 -33.23
N PRO A 140 -17.90 -0.17 -34.18
CA PRO A 140 -18.57 -1.44 -33.87
C PRO A 140 -17.59 -2.53 -33.41
N LEU A 141 -16.42 -2.65 -34.06
CA LEU A 141 -15.40 -3.63 -33.66
C LEU A 141 -14.69 -3.22 -32.36
N ARG A 142 -14.48 -1.92 -32.17
CA ARG A 142 -13.95 -1.36 -30.92
C ARG A 142 -14.84 -1.72 -29.72
N GLN A 143 -16.15 -1.49 -29.83
CA GLN A 143 -17.08 -1.78 -28.73
C GLN A 143 -17.06 -3.27 -28.38
N ARG A 144 -17.08 -4.13 -29.40
CA ARG A 144 -16.97 -5.59 -29.23
C ARG A 144 -15.68 -6.01 -28.54
N LEU A 145 -14.54 -5.39 -28.87
CA LEU A 145 -13.25 -5.64 -28.21
C LEU A 145 -13.25 -5.22 -26.73
N GLU A 146 -13.77 -4.03 -26.43
CA GLU A 146 -13.84 -3.51 -25.06
C GLU A 146 -14.79 -4.36 -24.19
N GLU A 147 -15.96 -4.75 -24.71
CA GLU A 147 -16.94 -5.62 -24.03
C GLU A 147 -16.38 -7.03 -23.80
N TYR A 148 -15.74 -7.63 -24.82
CA TYR A 148 -15.08 -8.92 -24.68
C TYR A 148 -14.05 -8.89 -23.55
N PHE A 149 -13.20 -7.86 -23.50
CA PHE A 149 -12.18 -7.74 -22.46
C PHE A 149 -12.82 -7.60 -21.07
N GLN A 150 -13.88 -6.80 -20.93
CA GLN A 150 -14.61 -6.64 -19.66
C GLN A 150 -15.19 -7.97 -19.16
N HIS A 151 -15.85 -8.72 -20.04
CA HIS A 151 -16.43 -10.03 -19.71
C HIS A 151 -15.35 -11.08 -19.41
N ALA A 152 -14.29 -11.14 -20.21
CA ALA A 152 -13.18 -12.04 -19.95
C ALA A 152 -12.52 -11.74 -18.60
N TRP A 153 -12.37 -10.46 -18.25
CA TRP A 153 -11.80 -10.06 -16.97
C TRP A 153 -12.70 -10.39 -15.79
N SER A 154 -14.01 -10.15 -15.88
CA SER A 154 -14.94 -10.44 -14.78
C SER A 154 -15.02 -11.95 -14.47
N TYR A 155 -14.88 -12.79 -15.50
CA TYR A 155 -14.87 -14.24 -15.33
C TYR A 155 -13.54 -14.79 -14.82
N THR A 156 -12.42 -14.38 -15.43
CA THR A 156 -11.08 -14.91 -15.10
C THR A 156 -10.39 -14.16 -13.96
N ASN A 157 -10.97 -13.05 -13.50
CA ASN A 157 -10.33 -12.04 -12.66
C ASN A 157 -9.00 -11.51 -13.23
N GLY A 158 -8.72 -11.69 -14.53
CA GLY A 158 -7.44 -11.33 -15.14
C GLY A 158 -6.30 -12.30 -14.79
N ILE A 159 -6.63 -13.54 -14.44
CA ILE A 159 -5.65 -14.62 -14.22
C ILE A 159 -5.38 -15.33 -15.54
N ASP A 160 -4.14 -15.31 -16.00
CA ASP A 160 -3.70 -16.14 -17.12
C ASP A 160 -3.44 -17.57 -16.64
N MET A 161 -4.40 -18.46 -16.92
CA MET A 161 -4.33 -19.87 -16.55
C MET A 161 -3.08 -20.56 -17.09
N ASN A 162 -2.63 -20.21 -18.31
CA ASN A 162 -1.43 -20.83 -18.89
C ASN A 162 -0.17 -20.39 -18.15
N ALA A 163 -0.08 -19.13 -17.75
CA ALA A 163 1.04 -18.61 -16.96
C ALA A 163 1.10 -19.27 -15.57
N VAL A 164 -0.06 -19.48 -14.93
CA VAL A 164 -0.15 -20.18 -13.63
C VAL A 164 0.27 -21.64 -13.76
N LEU A 165 -0.25 -22.35 -14.76
CA LEU A 165 0.05 -23.77 -14.97
C LEU A 165 1.54 -24.02 -15.24
N LYS A 166 2.22 -23.13 -15.98
CA LYS A 166 3.67 -23.21 -16.23
C LYS A 166 4.53 -23.15 -14.96
N GLY A 167 3.99 -22.66 -13.84
CA GLY A 167 4.68 -22.67 -12.54
C GLY A 167 4.73 -24.03 -11.86
N PHE A 168 3.99 -25.03 -12.35
CA PHE A 168 3.89 -26.36 -11.76
C PHE A 168 4.51 -27.44 -12.67
N PRO A 169 4.99 -28.58 -12.11
CA PRO A 169 5.38 -29.77 -12.88
C PRO A 169 4.25 -30.32 -13.76
N GLU A 170 4.59 -30.94 -14.89
CA GLU A 170 3.63 -31.44 -15.89
C GLU A 170 2.58 -32.39 -15.31
N CYS A 171 2.95 -33.25 -14.36
CA CYS A 171 2.00 -34.15 -13.71
C CYS A 171 0.89 -33.40 -12.95
N LEU A 172 1.26 -32.32 -12.24
CA LEU A 172 0.31 -31.48 -11.50
C LEU A 172 -0.53 -30.62 -12.44
N GLN A 173 0.05 -30.12 -13.53
CA GLN A 173 -0.73 -29.42 -14.57
C GLN A 173 -1.85 -30.32 -15.11
N ALA A 174 -1.54 -31.57 -15.42
CA ALA A 174 -2.52 -32.53 -15.92
C ALA A 174 -3.65 -32.81 -14.91
N ASP A 175 -3.33 -32.91 -13.61
CA ASP A 175 -4.33 -33.11 -12.56
C ASP A 175 -5.22 -31.87 -12.37
N ILE A 176 -4.65 -30.66 -12.43
CA ILE A 176 -5.41 -29.41 -12.38
C ILE A 176 -6.34 -29.29 -13.59
N CYS A 177 -5.84 -29.52 -14.81
CA CYS A 177 -6.66 -29.48 -16.02
C CYS A 177 -7.79 -30.52 -15.97
N LEU A 178 -7.50 -31.75 -15.52
CA LEU A 178 -8.52 -32.79 -15.35
C LEU A 178 -9.64 -32.33 -14.41
N HIS A 179 -9.30 -31.65 -13.33
CA HIS A 179 -10.27 -31.09 -12.40
C HIS A 179 -11.09 -29.95 -13.03
N LEU A 180 -10.44 -29.01 -13.71
CA LEU A 180 -11.10 -27.86 -14.34
C LEU A 180 -12.12 -28.31 -15.40
N HIS A 181 -11.77 -29.32 -16.20
CA HIS A 181 -12.62 -29.83 -17.29
C HIS A 181 -13.49 -31.02 -16.89
N ARG A 182 -13.54 -31.39 -15.60
CA ARG A 182 -14.22 -32.60 -15.12
C ARG A 182 -15.69 -32.69 -15.54
N ALA A 183 -16.40 -31.56 -15.54
CA ALA A 183 -17.81 -31.52 -15.89
C ALA A 183 -18.02 -31.93 -17.36
N LEU A 184 -17.24 -31.35 -18.27
CA LEU A 184 -17.25 -31.68 -19.69
C LEU A 184 -16.86 -33.14 -19.93
N LEU A 185 -15.76 -33.59 -19.30
CA LEU A 185 -15.24 -34.95 -19.48
C LEU A 185 -16.21 -36.04 -18.96
N GLN A 186 -17.02 -35.74 -17.94
CA GLN A 186 -17.98 -36.69 -17.37
C GLN A 186 -19.33 -36.70 -18.08
N HIS A 187 -19.81 -35.54 -18.53
CA HIS A 187 -21.16 -35.42 -19.10
C HIS A 187 -21.20 -35.62 -20.61
N CYS A 188 -20.10 -35.37 -21.32
CA CYS A 188 -20.07 -35.54 -22.77
C CYS A 188 -19.96 -37.04 -23.15
N PRO A 189 -20.87 -37.57 -23.98
CA PRO A 189 -20.87 -38.97 -24.38
C PRO A 189 -19.62 -39.38 -25.16
N ALA A 190 -18.95 -38.43 -25.83
CA ALA A 190 -17.74 -38.68 -26.62
C ALA A 190 -16.56 -39.19 -25.78
N PHE A 191 -16.52 -38.91 -24.47
CA PHE A 191 -15.44 -39.33 -23.57
C PHE A 191 -15.79 -40.54 -22.70
N ARG A 192 -16.99 -41.14 -22.87
CA ARG A 192 -17.38 -42.34 -22.12
C ARG A 192 -16.47 -43.51 -22.47
N GLY A 193 -15.87 -44.13 -21.46
CA GLY A 193 -14.96 -45.26 -21.60
C GLY A 193 -13.50 -44.89 -21.86
N ALA A 194 -13.15 -43.59 -21.93
CA ALA A 194 -11.76 -43.17 -22.04
C ALA A 194 -10.97 -43.51 -20.76
N SER A 195 -9.74 -44.00 -20.92
CA SER A 195 -8.85 -44.30 -19.78
C SER A 195 -8.46 -43.02 -19.04
N LYS A 196 -8.13 -43.13 -17.75
CA LYS A 196 -7.67 -41.97 -16.95
C LYS A 196 -6.43 -41.30 -17.55
N GLY A 197 -5.53 -42.08 -18.15
CA GLY A 197 -4.34 -41.55 -18.84
C GLY A 197 -4.70 -40.74 -20.09
N CYS A 198 -5.65 -41.22 -20.90
CA CYS A 198 -6.15 -40.50 -22.07
C CYS A 198 -6.85 -39.19 -21.67
N LEU A 199 -7.71 -39.24 -20.66
CA LEU A 199 -8.39 -38.05 -20.13
C LEU A 199 -7.40 -37.01 -19.60
N ARG A 200 -6.32 -37.42 -18.93
CA ARG A 200 -5.25 -36.50 -18.49
C ARG A 200 -4.53 -35.86 -19.68
N ALA A 201 -4.21 -36.63 -20.71
CA ALA A 201 -3.55 -36.12 -21.91
C ALA A 201 -4.45 -35.12 -22.69
N LEU A 202 -5.75 -35.40 -22.76
CA LEU A 202 -6.75 -34.52 -23.37
C LEU A 202 -6.99 -33.25 -22.55
N ALA A 203 -7.09 -33.37 -21.22
CA ALA A 203 -7.33 -32.26 -20.30
C ALA A 203 -6.34 -31.10 -20.50
N VAL A 204 -5.05 -31.40 -20.68
CA VAL A 204 -4.01 -30.39 -20.88
C VAL A 204 -4.13 -29.68 -22.24
N LYS A 205 -4.83 -30.27 -23.21
CA LYS A 205 -5.04 -29.69 -24.55
C LYS A 205 -6.30 -28.84 -24.66
N PHE A 206 -7.25 -28.97 -23.74
CA PHE A 206 -8.44 -28.14 -23.74
C PHE A 206 -8.11 -26.69 -23.41
N LYS A 207 -8.67 -25.78 -24.21
CA LYS A 207 -8.63 -24.34 -23.96
C LYS A 207 -10.04 -23.86 -23.67
N THR A 208 -10.25 -23.33 -22.47
CA THR A 208 -11.51 -22.70 -22.11
C THR A 208 -11.55 -21.30 -22.74
N THR A 209 -12.53 -21.07 -23.62
CA THR A 209 -12.76 -19.78 -24.26
C THR A 209 -14.13 -19.24 -23.90
N HIS A 210 -14.21 -17.95 -23.59
CA HIS A 210 -15.48 -17.27 -23.34
C HIS A 210 -15.88 -16.48 -24.57
N ALA A 211 -17.16 -16.57 -24.94
CA ALA A 211 -17.74 -15.76 -26.01
C ALA A 211 -18.94 -14.99 -25.46
N PRO A 212 -19.03 -13.67 -25.72
CA PRO A 212 -20.18 -12.87 -25.30
C PRO A 212 -21.44 -13.25 -26.11
N PRO A 213 -22.65 -12.95 -25.61
CA PRO A 213 -23.88 -13.17 -26.36
C PRO A 213 -23.86 -12.40 -27.69
N GLY A 214 -24.20 -13.07 -28.79
CA GLY A 214 -24.20 -12.48 -30.15
C GLY A 214 -22.90 -12.67 -30.92
N ASP A 215 -21.83 -13.17 -30.29
CA ASP A 215 -20.61 -13.54 -31.01
C ASP A 215 -20.82 -14.80 -31.85
N THR A 216 -20.49 -14.70 -33.14
CA THR A 216 -20.43 -15.87 -34.02
C THR A 216 -19.12 -16.62 -33.79
N LEU A 217 -19.20 -17.88 -33.35
CA LEU A 217 -18.03 -18.73 -33.11
C LEU A 217 -17.44 -19.32 -34.39
N VAL A 218 -18.30 -19.63 -35.36
CA VAL A 218 -17.93 -20.26 -36.63
C VAL A 218 -18.73 -19.60 -37.74
N HIS A 219 -18.07 -19.08 -38.77
CA HIS A 219 -18.74 -18.58 -39.96
C HIS A 219 -18.90 -19.68 -41.01
N LEU A 220 -19.93 -19.55 -41.84
CA LEU A 220 -20.14 -20.46 -42.96
C LEU A 220 -18.96 -20.33 -43.94
N GLY A 221 -18.27 -21.45 -44.20
CA GLY A 221 -17.10 -21.49 -45.08
C GLY A 221 -15.76 -21.46 -44.35
N ASP A 222 -15.75 -21.29 -43.02
CA ASP A 222 -14.52 -21.36 -42.23
C ASP A 222 -14.01 -22.80 -42.14
N VAL A 223 -12.68 -22.96 -42.15
CA VAL A 223 -12.02 -24.24 -41.87
C VAL A 223 -12.12 -24.55 -40.38
N LEU A 224 -12.80 -25.64 -40.04
CA LEU A 224 -12.90 -26.12 -38.65
C LEU A 224 -11.57 -26.70 -38.17
N SER A 225 -10.76 -25.86 -37.53
CA SER A 225 -9.49 -26.27 -36.89
C SER A 225 -9.66 -26.70 -35.44
N THR A 226 -10.79 -26.39 -34.81
CA THR A 226 -11.07 -26.65 -33.40
C THR A 226 -12.48 -27.19 -33.20
N LEU A 227 -12.61 -28.14 -32.27
CA LEU A 227 -13.90 -28.66 -31.81
C LEU A 227 -14.34 -27.89 -30.56
N TYR A 228 -15.61 -27.50 -30.52
CA TYR A 228 -16.25 -26.83 -29.40
C TYR A 228 -17.19 -27.81 -28.70
N PHE A 229 -17.24 -27.75 -27.37
CA PHE A 229 -17.99 -28.65 -26.49
C PHE A 229 -18.81 -27.85 -25.49
#